data_AF-A0A9P7BIG3-F1
#
_entry.id   AF-A0A9P7BIG3-F1
#
_cell.length_a   1.000
_cell.length_b   1.000
_cell.length_c   1.000
_cell.angle_alpha   90.00
_cell.angle_beta   90.00
_cell.angle_gamma   90.00
#
_symmetry.space_group_name_H-M   'P 1'
#
loop_
_entity.id
_entity.type
_entity.pdbx_description
1 polymer ?
#
loop_
_entity_poly.entity_id
_entity_poly.type
_entity_poly.pdbx_seq_one_letter_code
_entity_poly.pdbx_strand_id
1 'polypeptide(L)'
;MKSDEWRTWVVVLSPFLLKQKLAGEHYTNWLRYVDAVKLVTGPSITVEDIDTAHLLMKNFGKTCVELYGESMPTPNMHTVAVKTGRMFPYFA
;
A
#
# COMPACT_ATOMS: atom_id res chain seq x y z
N MET A 1 7.17 -13.81 -5.88
CA MET A 1 5.88 -13.63 -5.21
C MET A 1 4.78 -13.67 -6.26
N LYS A 2 3.80 -14.55 -6.12
CA LYS A 2 2.63 -14.63 -7.00
C LYS A 2 1.61 -13.55 -6.65
N SER A 3 0.67 -13.26 -7.54
CA SER A 3 -0.36 -12.22 -7.34
C SER A 3 -1.16 -12.42 -6.04
N ASP A 4 -1.56 -13.66 -5.74
CA ASP A 4 -2.32 -13.98 -4.52
C ASP A 4 -1.51 -13.84 -3.23
N GLU A 5 -0.21 -14.17 -3.26
CA GLU A 5 0.70 -14.00 -2.13
C GLU A 5 0.88 -12.52 -1.82
N TRP A 6 1.06 -11.69 -2.86
CA TRP A 6 1.15 -10.24 -2.70
C TRP A 6 -0.15 -9.63 -2.18
N ARG A 7 -1.30 -10.02 -2.73
CA ARG A 7 -2.61 -9.58 -2.24
C ARG A 7 -2.77 -9.91 -0.76
N THR A 8 -2.48 -11.15 -0.38
CA THR A 8 -2.59 -11.61 1.01
C THR A 8 -1.66 -10.80 1.91
N TRP A 9 -0.43 -10.55 1.47
CA TRP A 9 0.51 -9.72 2.22
C TRP A 9 -0.01 -8.29 2.40
N VAL A 10 -0.45 -7.62 1.33
CA VAL A 10 -0.94 -6.24 1.39
C VAL A 10 -2.21 -6.14 2.23
N VAL A 11 -3.21 -6.98 1.95
CA VAL A 11 -4.54 -6.84 2.55
C VAL A 11 -4.59 -7.39 3.98
N VAL A 12 -3.92 -8.51 4.24
CA VAL A 12 -4.04 -9.22 5.51
C VAL A 12 -2.86 -8.93 6.41
N LEU A 13 -1.62 -9.12 5.96
CA LEU A 13 -0.45 -9.09 6.86
C LEU A 13 0.03 -7.66 7.15
N SER A 14 0.09 -6.83 6.10
CA SER A 14 0.71 -5.51 6.17
C SER A 14 0.05 -4.55 7.17
N PRO A 15 -1.29 -4.50 7.36
CA PRO A 15 -1.91 -3.61 8.34
C PRO A 15 -1.41 -3.92 9.75
N PHE A 16 -1.31 -5.20 10.12
CA PHE A 16 -0.83 -5.59 11.44
C PHE A 16 0.67 -5.35 11.60
N LEU A 17 1.46 -5.74 10.59
CA LEU A 17 2.93 -5.64 10.64
C LEU A 17 3.42 -4.19 10.59
N LEU A 18 2.71 -3.30 9.91
CA LEU A 18 3.10 -1.89 9.74
C LEU A 18 2.54 -0.97 10.83
N LYS A 19 1.49 -1.37 11.55
CA LYS A 19 0.92 -0.55 12.64
C LYS A 19 1.94 -0.15 13.71
N GLN A 20 2.92 -1.01 13.98
CA GLN A 20 3.97 -0.75 14.96
C GLN A 20 5.25 -0.14 14.35
N LYS A 21 5.34 -0.08 13.01
CA LYS A 21 6.55 0.33 12.29
C LYS A 21 6.42 1.70 11.63
N LEU A 22 5.22 2.10 11.24
CA LEU A 22 4.95 3.39 10.61
C LEU A 22 4.40 4.38 11.63
N ALA A 23 4.87 5.62 11.56
CA ALA A 23 4.25 6.72 12.29
C ALA A 23 2.82 6.99 11.78
N GLY A 24 1.97 7.60 12.60
CA GLY A 24 0.51 7.62 12.41
C GLY A 24 0.04 8.05 11.02
N GLU A 25 0.62 9.11 10.45
CA GLU A 25 0.25 9.61 9.12
C GLU A 25 0.70 8.68 7.99
N HIS A 26 1.90 8.11 8.11
CA HIS A 26 2.42 7.12 7.17
C HIS A 26 1.58 5.82 7.20
N TYR A 27 1.16 5.39 8.39
CA TYR A 27 0.30 4.23 8.56
C TYR A 27 -1.11 4.49 7.99
N THR A 28 -1.67 5.67 8.24
CA THR A 28 -2.96 6.08 7.69
C THR A 28 -2.91 6.11 6.16
N ASN A 29 -1.83 6.64 5.59
CA ASN A 29 -1.65 6.63 4.15
C ASN A 29 -1.52 5.19 3.64
N TRP A 30 -0.76 4.33 4.31
CA TRP A 30 -0.66 2.90 3.94
C TRP A 30 -2.02 2.19 3.94
N LEU A 31 -2.88 2.43 4.94
CA LEU A 31 -4.22 1.85 4.98
C LEU A 31 -5.09 2.28 3.78
N ARG A 32 -4.92 3.51 3.31
CA ARG A 32 -5.58 3.98 2.08
C ARG A 32 -5.22 3.14 0.85
N TYR A 33 -3.94 2.76 0.73
CA TYR A 33 -3.49 1.84 -0.32
C TYR A 33 -4.06 0.43 -0.14
N VAL A 34 -4.07 -0.08 1.10
CA VAL A 34 -4.67 -1.39 1.43
C VAL A 34 -6.14 -1.43 1.02
N ASP A 35 -6.91 -0.38 1.30
CA ASP A 35 -8.33 -0.32 0.96
C ASP A 35 -8.56 -0.27 -0.56
N ALA A 36 -7.71 0.44 -1.30
CA ALA A 36 -7.75 0.41 -2.76
C ALA A 36 -7.49 -1.01 -3.31
N VAL A 37 -6.51 -1.72 -2.73
CA VAL A 37 -6.19 -3.10 -3.15
C VAL A 37 -7.32 -4.06 -2.81
N LYS A 38 -8.00 -3.91 -1.66
CA LYS A 38 -9.18 -4.72 -1.33
C LYS A 38 -10.29 -4.59 -2.37
N LEU A 39 -10.57 -3.36 -2.82
CA LEU A 39 -11.61 -3.10 -3.82
C LEU A 39 -11.29 -3.78 -5.15
N VAL A 40 -10.08 -3.59 -5.69
CA VAL A 40 -9.71 -4.15 -7.00
C VAL A 40 -9.37 -5.64 -6.99
N THR A 41 -9.30 -6.26 -5.81
CA THR A 41 -9.06 -7.70 -5.65
C THR A 41 -10.25 -8.44 -5.04
N GLY A 42 -11.38 -7.76 -4.91
CA GLY A 42 -12.64 -8.35 -4.48
C GLY A 42 -13.14 -9.43 -5.45
N PRO A 43 -14.03 -10.32 -4.99
CA PRO A 43 -14.59 -11.39 -5.83
C PRO A 43 -15.45 -10.86 -6.99
N SER A 44 -15.98 -9.64 -6.84
CA SER A 44 -16.70 -8.88 -7.87
C SER A 44 -16.28 -7.42 -7.77
N ILE A 45 -16.14 -6.74 -8.90
CA ILE A 45 -15.68 -5.35 -8.97
C ILE A 45 -16.70 -4.56 -9.79
N THR A 46 -17.25 -3.49 -9.23
CA THR A 46 -18.11 -2.55 -9.96
C THR A 46 -17.30 -1.37 -10.53
N VAL A 47 -17.94 -0.54 -11.36
CA VAL A 47 -17.31 0.69 -11.86
C VAL A 47 -17.05 1.66 -10.70
N GLU A 48 -17.96 1.75 -9.75
CA GLU A 48 -17.81 2.56 -8.55
C GLU A 48 -16.62 2.10 -7.68
N ASP A 49 -16.39 0.78 -7.58
CA ASP A 49 -15.21 0.23 -6.90
C ASP A 49 -13.92 0.64 -7.58
N ILE A 50 -13.89 0.62 -8.93
CA ILE A 50 -12.73 1.05 -9.73
C ILE A 50 -12.45 2.53 -9.51
N ASP A 51 -13.48 3.37 -9.59
CA ASP A 51 -13.34 4.82 -9.41
C ASP A 51 -12.87 5.16 -7.98
N THR A 52 -13.42 4.46 -6.99
CA THR A 52 -13.02 4.61 -5.59
C THR A 52 -11.57 4.17 -5.38
N ALA A 53 -11.19 3.00 -5.91
CA ALA A 53 -9.82 2.51 -5.82
C ALA A 53 -8.83 3.44 -6.52
N HIS A 54 -9.21 3.99 -7.68
CA HIS A 54 -8.39 4.96 -8.41
C HIS A 54 -8.17 6.24 -7.57
N LEU A 55 -9.23 6.78 -6.96
CA LEU A 55 -9.14 7.95 -6.08
C LEU A 55 -8.24 7.68 -4.87
N LEU A 56 -8.39 6.52 -4.23
CA LEU A 56 -7.59 6.10 -3.09
C LEU A 56 -6.10 5.97 -3.47
N MET A 57 -5.79 5.34 -4.61
CA MET A 57 -4.43 5.20 -5.14
C MET A 57 -3.80 6.56 -5.47
N LYS A 58 -4.56 7.46 -6.09
CA LYS A 58 -4.10 8.82 -6.41
C LYS A 58 -3.78 9.62 -5.15
N ASN A 59 -4.65 9.57 -4.16
CA ASN A 59 -4.45 10.24 -2.88
C ASN A 59 -3.30 9.62 -2.10
N PHE A 60 -3.13 8.30 -2.15
CA PHE A 60 -1.98 7.63 -1.58
C PHE A 60 -0.66 8.14 -2.16
N GLY A 61 -0.56 8.21 -3.49
CA GLY A 61 0.62 8.71 -4.19
C GLY A 61 0.95 10.16 -3.83
N LYS A 62 -0.05 11.04 -3.80
CA LYS A 62 0.11 12.44 -3.38
C LYS A 62 0.65 12.56 -1.95
N THR A 63 0.01 11.88 -1.01
CA THR A 63 0.45 11.89 0.39
C THR A 63 1.83 11.24 0.57
N CYS A 64 2.22 10.28 -0.28
CA CYS A 64 3.59 9.78 -0.30
C CYS A 64 4.61 10.85 -0.72
N VAL A 65 4.30 11.68 -1.72
CA VAL A 65 5.18 12.81 -2.10
C VAL A 65 5.30 13.81 -0.95
N GLU A 66 4.19 14.12 -0.27
CA GLU A 66 4.17 15.04 0.87
C GLU A 66 4.98 14.49 2.07
N LEU A 67 4.81 13.21 2.40
CA LEU A 67 5.42 12.60 3.59
C LEU A 67 6.87 12.14 3.39
N TYR A 68 7.26 11.74 2.17
CA TYR A 68 8.58 11.17 1.90
C TYR A 68 9.43 12.01 0.93
N GLY A 69 8.88 13.08 0.35
CA GLY A 69 9.53 13.91 -0.67
C GLY A 69 9.44 13.35 -2.09
N GLU A 70 9.69 14.20 -3.09
CA GLU A 70 9.56 13.89 -4.53
C GLU A 70 10.49 12.76 -5.03
N SER A 71 11.54 12.42 -4.29
CA SER A 71 12.55 11.43 -4.69
C SER A 71 12.19 9.98 -4.35
N MET A 72 11.10 9.75 -3.62
CA MET A 72 10.78 8.45 -3.02
C MET A 72 9.60 7.65 -3.62
N PRO A 73 8.56 8.23 -4.25
CA PRO A 73 7.49 7.44 -4.84
C PRO A 73 7.97 6.81 -6.15
N THR A 74 8.68 5.69 -6.05
CA THR A 74 8.95 4.84 -7.21
C THR A 74 7.65 4.12 -7.63
N PRO A 75 7.39 3.94 -8.94
CA PRO A 75 6.21 3.23 -9.46
C PRO A 75 6.02 1.83 -8.85
N ASN A 76 7.11 1.21 -8.41
CA ASN A 76 7.09 -0.03 -7.67
C ASN A 76 6.78 0.24 -6.19
N MET A 77 5.50 0.09 -5.83
CA MET A 77 5.03 0.18 -4.43
C MET A 77 5.71 -0.83 -3.49
N HIS A 78 6.12 -1.98 -4.05
CA HIS A 78 7.01 -2.92 -3.37
C HIS A 78 8.27 -2.23 -2.84
N THR A 79 8.84 -1.32 -3.62
CA THR A 79 10.07 -0.59 -3.30
C THR A 79 9.83 0.53 -2.28
N VAL A 80 8.62 1.11 -2.19
CA VAL A 80 8.27 2.09 -1.16
C VAL A 80 8.24 1.44 0.23
N ALA A 81 7.71 0.21 0.34
CA ALA A 81 7.77 -0.58 1.58
C ALA A 81 9.20 -1.05 1.92
N VAL A 82 10.04 -1.29 0.91
CA VAL A 82 11.46 -1.69 1.08
C VAL A 82 12.35 -0.51 1.49
N LYS A 83 12.18 0.67 0.88
CA LYS A 83 13.06 1.84 1.06
C LYS A 83 12.85 2.61 2.37
N THR A 84 11.71 2.42 3.06
CA THR A 84 11.52 2.91 4.44
C THR A 84 12.37 2.14 5.47
N GLY A 85 13.22 1.21 5.03
CA GLY A 85 14.43 0.82 5.74
C GLY A 85 14.27 -0.24 6.84
N ARG A 86 13.08 -0.83 7.05
CA ARG A 86 12.88 -1.90 8.06
C ARG A 86 11.83 -2.96 7.72
N MET A 87 11.79 -3.48 6.49
CA MET A 87 10.77 -4.49 6.13
C MET A 87 11.25 -5.72 5.34
N PHE A 88 12.55 -5.96 5.16
CA PHE A 88 13.01 -7.26 4.63
C PHE A 88 14.30 -7.70 5.32
N PRO A 89 14.19 -8.58 6.33
CA PRO A 89 15.13 -9.70 6.35
C PRO A 89 14.46 -11.08 6.48
N TYR A 90 13.14 -11.21 6.31
CA TYR A 90 12.45 -12.49 6.58
C TYR A 90 12.02 -13.31 5.37
N PHE A 91 12.43 -12.94 4.15
CA PHE A 91 12.23 -13.78 2.96
C PHE A 91 13.38 -13.60 1.98
N ALA A 92 14.56 -14.09 2.38
CA ALA A 92 15.62 -14.57 1.51
C ALA A 92 16.37 -15.68 2.26
#